data_AF-A0AAD0Z1M5-F1
#
_entry.id   AF-A0AAD0Z1M5-F1
#
_cell.length_a   1.000
_cell.length_b   1.000
_cell.length_c   1.000
_cell.angle_alpha   90.00
_cell.angle_beta   90.00
_cell.angle_gamma   90.00
#
_symmetry.space_group_name_H-M   'P 1'
#
loop_
_entity.id
_entity.type
_entity.pdbx_description
1 polymer ?
#
loop_
_entity_poly.entity_id
_entity_poly.type
_entity_poly.pdbx_seq_one_letter_code
_entity_poly.pdbx_strand_id
1 'polypeptide(L)'
;MNSGLTDNGLAIIALRLFLSNERSQFGEGESILNTIAESISQSDDYSFENGIIGFGWLVAYLHYQEYIDIDSDEILEDVDDQVYKYTLQIISNSKDETDTLLEIVNYSLIRHLNKNPQELHYRKFIHYECINLIFDIFTHYLEISLNKKNIDPTELHNCCKILLKISYCLEYIKKTEWKKTLLQQLVKIIHHLELNFNKNNYPYEDLLILLLTAKQRKYKLAENKILDLILSCTTFSNHFILDTFKKPIVHHADLQDHELLFLLTNYNIDSFSV
;
A
#
# COMPACT_ATOMS: atom_id res chain seq x y z
N MET A 1 18.45 8.46 -15.36
CA MET A 1 17.85 9.49 -14.47
C MET A 1 17.19 8.72 -13.34
N ASN A 2 17.27 9.16 -12.08
CA ASN A 2 16.51 8.48 -11.02
C ASN A 2 15.05 8.94 -11.11
N SER A 3 14.21 8.19 -11.82
CA SER A 3 12.79 8.51 -12.04
C SER A 3 11.90 8.10 -10.87
N GLY A 4 12.45 7.37 -9.88
CA GLY A 4 11.66 6.63 -8.91
C GLY A 4 10.98 7.45 -7.80
N LEU A 5 10.17 6.72 -7.03
CA LEU A 5 9.55 7.11 -5.78
C LEU A 5 10.48 6.90 -4.56
N THR A 6 11.77 6.65 -4.80
CA THR A 6 12.82 6.48 -3.76
C THR A 6 13.63 7.76 -3.58
N ASP A 7 14.46 7.81 -2.52
CA ASP A 7 15.22 9.01 -2.11
C ASP A 7 15.90 9.75 -3.29
N ASN A 8 15.54 11.03 -3.46
CA ASN A 8 15.96 11.93 -4.54
C ASN A 8 15.49 11.54 -5.96
N GLY A 9 14.54 10.62 -6.09
CA GLY A 9 13.90 10.29 -7.35
C GLY A 9 12.92 11.38 -7.81
N LEU A 10 12.79 11.55 -9.11
CA LEU A 10 11.95 12.60 -9.69
C LEU A 10 10.47 12.42 -9.33
N ALA A 11 9.97 11.18 -9.28
CA ALA A 11 8.57 10.94 -8.95
C ALA A 11 8.24 11.36 -7.50
N ILE A 12 9.13 11.09 -6.53
CA ILE A 12 8.89 11.51 -5.15
C ILE A 12 9.04 13.03 -4.97
N ILE A 13 9.95 13.66 -5.71
CA ILE A 13 10.06 15.13 -5.76
C ILE A 13 8.77 15.74 -6.31
N ALA A 14 8.25 15.23 -7.43
CA ALA A 14 7.00 15.69 -8.01
C ALA A 14 5.85 15.54 -7.00
N LEU A 15 5.72 14.37 -6.35
CA LEU A 15 4.71 14.14 -5.31
C LEU A 15 4.79 15.20 -4.20
N ARG A 16 5.99 15.53 -3.70
CA ARG A 16 6.18 16.54 -2.66
C ARG A 16 5.79 17.94 -3.10
N LEU A 17 6.04 18.32 -4.35
CA LEU A 17 5.62 19.61 -4.89
C LEU A 17 4.09 19.74 -4.95
N PHE A 18 3.37 18.66 -5.28
CA PHE A 18 1.91 18.66 -5.22
C PHE A 18 1.37 18.67 -3.78
N LEU A 19 2.06 18.00 -2.86
CA LEU A 19 1.72 17.95 -1.44
C LEU A 19 2.16 19.20 -0.65
N SER A 20 2.77 20.22 -1.25
CA SER A 20 3.21 21.43 -0.54
C SER A 20 2.13 22.51 -0.41
N ASN A 21 0.96 22.32 -1.03
CA ASN A 21 -0.16 23.28 -1.14
C ASN A 21 0.18 24.62 -1.84
N GLU A 22 1.43 24.84 -2.26
CA GLU A 22 1.82 26.01 -3.03
C GLU A 22 1.52 25.80 -4.51
N ARG A 23 0.36 26.28 -4.99
CA ARG A 23 -0.03 26.16 -6.41
C ARG A 23 1.01 26.68 -7.40
N SER A 24 1.89 27.60 -6.98
CA SER A 24 3.02 28.07 -7.78
C SER A 24 4.03 26.98 -8.12
N GLN A 25 4.11 25.91 -7.32
CA GLN A 25 5.03 24.77 -7.51
C GLN A 25 4.45 23.68 -8.43
N PHE A 26 3.15 23.71 -8.73
CA PHE A 26 2.50 22.65 -9.53
C PHE A 26 3.05 22.58 -10.95
N GLY A 27 3.38 23.73 -11.56
CA GLY A 27 3.99 23.75 -12.89
C GLY A 27 5.36 23.07 -12.95
N GLU A 28 6.13 23.12 -11.86
CA GLU A 28 7.39 22.37 -11.75
C GLU A 28 7.11 20.87 -11.59
N GLY A 29 6.13 20.50 -10.75
CA GLY A 29 5.68 19.12 -10.61
C GLY A 29 5.23 18.50 -11.94
N GLU A 30 4.40 19.18 -12.71
CA GLU A 30 3.95 18.75 -14.04
C GLU A 30 5.11 18.59 -15.03
N SER A 31 6.06 19.53 -15.03
CA SER A 31 7.26 19.43 -15.88
C SER A 31 8.09 18.19 -15.55
N ILE A 32 8.18 17.83 -14.27
CA ILE A 32 8.88 16.62 -13.82
C ILE A 32 8.12 15.37 -14.29
N LEU A 33 6.79 15.34 -14.14
CA LEU A 33 5.96 14.22 -14.61
C LEU A 33 6.12 13.97 -16.12
N ASN A 34 6.09 15.04 -16.93
CA ASN A 34 6.29 14.94 -18.38
C ASN A 34 7.68 14.37 -18.72
N THR A 35 8.71 14.80 -17.99
CA THR A 35 10.08 14.28 -18.17
C THR A 35 10.15 12.78 -17.87
N ILE A 36 9.48 12.31 -16.82
CA ILE A 36 9.45 10.87 -16.49
C ILE A 36 8.68 10.11 -17.57
N ALA A 37 7.52 10.62 -18.00
CA ALA A 37 6.65 9.98 -19.01
C ALA A 37 7.37 9.68 -20.34
N GLU A 38 8.25 10.59 -20.78
CA GLU A 38 9.07 10.41 -21.99
C GLU A 38 9.99 9.18 -21.92
N SER A 39 10.41 8.79 -20.71
CA SER A 39 11.34 7.68 -20.48
C SER A 39 10.68 6.38 -20.02
N ILE A 40 9.55 6.47 -19.31
CA ILE A 40 8.92 5.32 -18.65
C ILE A 40 8.23 4.36 -19.64
N SER A 41 7.78 4.90 -20.78
CA SER A 41 7.10 4.12 -21.84
C SER A 41 7.97 3.03 -22.48
N GLN A 42 9.29 3.13 -22.31
CA GLN A 42 10.27 2.15 -22.80
C GLN A 42 10.93 1.34 -21.66
N SER A 43 10.45 1.50 -20.43
CA SER A 43 11.00 0.80 -19.27
C SER A 43 10.55 -0.66 -19.26
N ASP A 44 11.47 -1.57 -18.95
CA ASP A 44 11.15 -2.96 -18.58
C ASP A 44 11.13 -3.16 -17.05
N ASP A 45 11.30 -2.08 -16.28
CA ASP A 45 11.21 -2.09 -14.82
C ASP A 45 9.76 -1.88 -14.38
N TYR A 46 9.22 -2.89 -13.70
CA TYR A 46 7.86 -2.90 -13.14
C TYR A 46 7.83 -2.60 -11.64
N SER A 47 8.96 -2.30 -10.99
CA SER A 47 8.99 -2.00 -9.56
C SER A 47 8.13 -0.78 -9.21
N PHE A 48 7.55 -0.78 -8.01
CA PHE A 48 6.89 0.41 -7.48
C PHE A 48 7.89 1.54 -7.18
N GLU A 49 9.11 1.17 -6.82
CA GLU A 49 10.14 2.12 -6.46
C GLU A 49 10.64 2.95 -7.65
N ASN A 50 10.90 2.35 -8.81
CA ASN A 50 11.55 3.05 -9.93
C ASN A 50 10.85 2.85 -11.28
N GLY A 51 9.90 1.92 -11.33
CA GLY A 51 9.32 1.42 -12.56
C GLY A 51 7.91 1.92 -12.87
N ILE A 52 7.31 1.23 -13.84
CA ILE A 52 6.02 1.56 -14.46
C ILE A 52 4.90 1.62 -13.43
N ILE A 53 4.87 0.69 -12.47
CA ILE A 53 3.82 0.62 -11.44
C ILE A 53 3.86 1.86 -10.55
N GLY A 54 5.06 2.27 -10.10
CA GLY A 54 5.24 3.44 -9.25
C GLY A 54 4.82 4.73 -9.94
N PHE A 55 5.31 4.95 -11.16
CA PHE A 55 4.94 6.12 -11.95
C PHE A 55 3.44 6.17 -12.24
N GLY A 56 2.85 5.05 -12.68
CA GLY A 56 1.42 4.95 -12.91
C GLY A 56 0.61 5.24 -11.64
N TRP A 57 1.04 4.73 -10.50
CA TRP A 57 0.40 4.99 -9.21
C TRP A 57 0.48 6.47 -8.85
N LEU A 58 1.61 7.13 -9.06
CA LEU A 58 1.78 8.56 -8.79
C LEU A 58 0.79 9.40 -9.61
N VAL A 59 0.74 9.21 -10.92
CA VAL A 59 -0.18 9.95 -11.81
C VAL A 59 -1.63 9.71 -11.39
N ALA A 60 -1.99 8.46 -11.15
CA ALA A 60 -3.33 8.08 -10.70
C ALA A 60 -3.69 8.70 -9.34
N TYR A 61 -2.75 8.73 -8.40
CA TYR A 61 -2.91 9.34 -7.08
C TYR A 61 -3.12 10.84 -7.20
N LEU A 62 -2.30 11.54 -7.99
CA LEU A 62 -2.43 12.99 -8.19
C LEU A 62 -3.76 13.35 -8.83
N HIS A 63 -4.24 12.55 -9.79
CA HIS A 63 -5.57 12.73 -10.37
C HIS A 63 -6.67 12.45 -9.32
N TYR A 64 -6.56 11.36 -8.55
CA TYR A 64 -7.55 11.00 -7.53
C TYR A 64 -7.70 12.08 -6.44
N GLN A 65 -6.61 12.76 -6.10
CA GLN A 65 -6.58 13.86 -5.14
C GLN A 65 -6.88 15.23 -5.76
N GLU A 66 -7.28 15.28 -7.04
CA GLU A 66 -7.61 16.52 -7.78
C GLU A 66 -6.44 17.52 -7.88
N TYR A 67 -5.18 17.05 -7.80
CA TYR A 67 -4.00 17.89 -7.99
C TYR A 67 -3.70 18.20 -9.45
N ILE A 68 -4.09 17.28 -10.36
CA ILE A 68 -3.96 17.42 -11.80
C ILE A 68 -5.31 17.12 -12.46
N ASP A 69 -5.62 17.86 -13.53
CA ASP A 69 -6.84 17.69 -14.33
C ASP A 69 -6.49 16.97 -15.64
N ILE A 70 -6.68 15.65 -15.64
CA ILE A 70 -6.34 14.76 -16.76
C ILE A 70 -7.46 13.73 -16.98
N ASP A 71 -7.55 13.17 -18.18
CA ASP A 71 -8.23 11.89 -18.38
C ASP A 71 -7.24 10.76 -18.07
N SER A 72 -7.32 10.19 -16.87
CA SER A 72 -6.36 9.15 -16.48
C SER A 72 -6.56 7.83 -17.22
N ASP A 73 -7.72 7.60 -17.85
CA ASP A 73 -7.91 6.38 -18.65
C ASP A 73 -7.20 6.48 -20.00
N GLU A 74 -7.10 7.69 -20.57
CA GLU A 74 -6.29 7.96 -21.77
C GLU A 74 -4.79 7.96 -21.43
N ILE A 75 -4.38 8.73 -20.41
CA ILE A 75 -2.96 8.93 -20.09
C ILE A 75 -2.25 7.65 -19.65
N LEU A 76 -2.95 6.76 -18.95
CA LEU A 76 -2.36 5.56 -18.36
C LEU A 76 -2.78 4.27 -19.08
N GLU A 77 -3.34 4.37 -20.29
CA GLU A 77 -3.81 3.20 -21.06
C GLU A 77 -2.71 2.15 -21.27
N ASP A 78 -1.54 2.58 -21.73
CA ASP A 78 -0.40 1.69 -21.97
C ASP A 78 0.15 1.10 -20.67
N VAL A 79 0.11 1.87 -19.58
CA VAL A 79 0.53 1.43 -18.25
C VAL A 79 -0.42 0.33 -17.75
N ASP A 80 -1.74 0.50 -17.93
CA ASP A 80 -2.74 -0.50 -17.54
C ASP A 80 -2.53 -1.82 -18.25
N ASP A 81 -2.33 -1.77 -19.55
CA ASP A 81 -2.12 -2.95 -20.37
C ASP A 81 -0.84 -3.69 -19.95
N GLN A 82 0.23 -2.95 -19.64
CA GLN A 82 1.48 -3.52 -19.16
C GLN A 82 1.35 -4.14 -17.76
N VAL A 83 0.77 -3.41 -16.80
CA VAL A 83 0.58 -3.91 -15.43
C VAL A 83 -0.37 -5.11 -15.41
N TYR A 84 -1.42 -5.12 -16.23
CA TYR A 84 -2.32 -6.27 -16.36
C TYR A 84 -1.57 -7.51 -16.87
N LYS A 85 -0.80 -7.39 -17.96
CA LYS A 85 0.00 -8.49 -18.51
C LYS A 85 1.03 -8.99 -17.49
N TYR A 86 1.71 -8.08 -16.81
CA TYR A 86 2.69 -8.42 -15.78
C TYR A 86 2.05 -9.15 -14.60
N THR A 87 0.87 -8.69 -14.15
CA THR A 87 0.08 -9.35 -13.10
C THR A 87 -0.21 -10.80 -13.46
N LEU A 88 -0.69 -11.07 -14.68
CA LEU A 88 -0.99 -12.43 -15.13
C LEU A 88 0.27 -13.31 -15.18
N GLN A 89 1.42 -12.75 -15.59
CA GLN A 89 2.70 -13.47 -15.62
C GLN A 89 3.16 -13.86 -14.22
N ILE A 90 3.12 -12.93 -13.26
CA ILE A 90 3.52 -13.20 -11.87
C ILE A 90 2.65 -14.29 -11.25
N ILE A 91 1.33 -14.13 -11.37
CA ILE A 91 0.36 -15.07 -10.81
C ILE A 91 0.57 -16.49 -11.38
N SER A 92 0.93 -16.58 -12.67
CA SER A 92 1.18 -17.87 -13.33
C SER A 92 2.50 -18.53 -12.91
N ASN A 93 3.50 -17.75 -12.47
CA ASN A 93 4.85 -18.25 -12.22
C ASN A 93 5.08 -18.74 -10.78
N SER A 94 4.11 -18.59 -9.86
CA SER A 94 4.06 -19.23 -8.53
C SER A 94 5.28 -18.99 -7.60
N LYS A 95 6.05 -17.92 -7.81
CA LYS A 95 7.15 -17.54 -6.91
C LYS A 95 6.64 -16.65 -5.78
N ASP A 96 7.36 -16.66 -4.65
CA ASP A 96 7.10 -15.76 -3.54
C ASP A 96 7.45 -14.32 -3.97
N GLU A 97 6.43 -13.60 -4.43
CA GLU A 97 6.51 -12.23 -4.94
C GLU A 97 5.54 -11.33 -4.17
N THR A 98 5.42 -11.57 -2.86
CA THR A 98 4.44 -10.89 -2.00
C THR A 98 4.51 -9.37 -2.10
N ASP A 99 5.71 -8.79 -2.10
CA ASP A 99 5.89 -7.33 -2.21
C ASP A 99 5.41 -6.80 -3.57
N THR A 100 5.82 -7.44 -4.67
CA THR A 100 5.36 -7.09 -6.01
C THR A 100 3.84 -7.17 -6.14
N LEU A 101 3.21 -8.20 -5.55
CA LEU A 101 1.75 -8.33 -5.54
C LEU A 101 1.08 -7.21 -4.73
N LEU A 102 1.65 -6.83 -3.58
CA LEU A 102 1.15 -5.70 -2.78
C LEU A 102 1.24 -4.37 -3.54
N GLU A 103 2.33 -4.17 -4.28
CA GLU A 103 2.56 -3.02 -5.15
C GLU A 103 1.55 -2.95 -6.31
N ILE A 104 1.27 -4.07 -6.97
CA ILE A 104 0.23 -4.15 -8.00
C ILE A 104 -1.14 -3.82 -7.42
N VAL A 105 -1.44 -4.24 -6.18
CA VAL A 105 -2.68 -3.86 -5.49
C VAL A 105 -2.73 -2.35 -5.24
N ASN A 106 -1.60 -1.70 -4.89
CA ASN A 106 -1.57 -0.23 -4.74
C ASN A 106 -2.04 0.47 -6.01
N TYR A 107 -1.42 0.09 -7.13
CA TYR A 107 -1.75 0.64 -8.45
C TYR A 107 -3.19 0.34 -8.86
N SER A 108 -3.60 -0.93 -8.77
CA SER A 108 -4.93 -1.35 -9.20
C SER A 108 -6.03 -0.72 -8.35
N LEU A 109 -5.80 -0.54 -7.05
CA LEU A 109 -6.78 0.09 -6.17
C LEU A 109 -6.97 1.56 -6.52
N ILE A 110 -5.90 2.34 -6.71
CA ILE A 110 -6.04 3.77 -7.02
C ILE A 110 -6.72 3.96 -8.38
N ARG A 111 -6.38 3.12 -9.38
CA ARG A 111 -7.04 3.14 -10.69
C ARG A 111 -8.51 2.73 -10.64
N HIS A 112 -8.87 1.80 -9.77
CA HIS A 112 -10.27 1.47 -9.51
C HIS A 112 -11.04 2.67 -8.92
N LEU A 113 -10.37 3.56 -8.18
CA LEU A 113 -10.96 4.72 -7.52
C LEU A 113 -11.02 5.98 -8.37
N ASN A 114 -10.11 6.17 -9.33
CA ASN A 114 -10.15 7.30 -10.27
C ASN A 114 -11.51 7.40 -10.97
N LYS A 115 -11.93 8.60 -11.36
CA LYS A 115 -13.17 8.83 -12.11
C LYS A 115 -12.85 9.80 -13.23
N ASN A 116 -13.25 9.45 -14.45
CA ASN A 116 -13.13 10.32 -15.61
C ASN A 116 -14.53 10.74 -16.11
N PRO A 117 -14.67 11.90 -16.76
CA PRO A 117 -15.95 12.35 -17.31
C PRO A 117 -16.58 11.34 -18.31
N GLN A 118 -15.76 10.60 -19.05
CA GLN A 118 -16.18 9.58 -20.04
C GLN A 118 -15.66 8.19 -19.66
N GLU A 119 -15.77 7.84 -18.38
CA GLU A 119 -15.21 6.61 -17.82
C GLU A 119 -15.60 5.33 -18.60
N LEU A 120 -14.58 4.57 -18.97
CA LEU A 120 -14.73 3.27 -19.62
C LEU A 120 -14.84 2.16 -18.57
N HIS A 121 -16.07 1.71 -18.28
CA HIS A 121 -16.31 0.71 -17.23
C HIS A 121 -15.45 -0.57 -17.31
N TYR A 122 -15.05 -1.00 -18.52
CA TYR A 122 -14.21 -2.18 -18.68
C TYR A 122 -12.78 -1.98 -18.16
N ARG A 123 -12.23 -0.75 -18.19
CA ARG A 123 -10.89 -0.43 -17.67
C ARG A 123 -10.86 -0.62 -16.16
N LYS A 124 -11.87 -0.11 -15.46
CA LYS A 124 -12.07 -0.32 -14.02
C LYS A 124 -12.31 -1.77 -13.62
N PHE A 125 -13.02 -2.50 -14.46
CA PHE A 125 -13.24 -3.93 -14.25
C PHE A 125 -11.90 -4.68 -14.22
N ILE A 126 -10.97 -4.39 -15.14
CA ILE A 126 -9.66 -5.05 -15.19
C ILE A 126 -8.90 -4.85 -13.87
N HIS A 127 -8.84 -3.64 -13.33
CA HIS A 127 -8.18 -3.38 -12.06
C HIS A 127 -8.85 -4.10 -10.88
N TYR A 128 -10.18 -4.10 -10.85
CA TYR A 128 -10.93 -4.84 -9.84
C TYR A 128 -10.64 -6.35 -9.90
N GLU A 129 -10.57 -6.92 -11.10
CA GLU A 129 -10.22 -8.33 -11.30
C GLU A 129 -8.78 -8.65 -10.90
N CYS A 130 -7.81 -7.77 -11.20
CA CYS A 130 -6.45 -7.91 -10.69
C CYS A 130 -6.42 -8.00 -9.17
N ILE A 131 -7.13 -7.10 -8.47
CA ILE A 131 -7.19 -7.14 -7.00
C ILE A 131 -7.83 -8.44 -6.53
N ASN A 132 -8.90 -8.91 -7.17
CA ASN A 132 -9.55 -10.19 -6.83
C ASN A 132 -8.59 -11.37 -6.95
N LEU A 133 -7.91 -11.52 -8.08
CA LEU A 133 -6.97 -12.61 -8.31
C LEU A 133 -5.83 -12.61 -7.29
N ILE A 134 -5.28 -11.43 -6.99
CA ILE A 134 -4.21 -11.29 -6.00
C ILE A 134 -4.72 -11.60 -4.59
N PHE A 135 -5.95 -11.21 -4.25
CA PHE A 135 -6.53 -11.50 -2.93
C PHE A 135 -6.81 -12.99 -2.72
N ASP A 136 -7.12 -13.74 -3.77
CA ASP A 136 -7.25 -15.19 -3.69
C ASP A 136 -5.88 -15.83 -3.34
N ILE A 137 -4.79 -15.34 -3.95
CA ILE A 137 -3.42 -15.75 -3.63
C ILE A 137 -3.06 -15.40 -2.19
N PHE A 138 -3.32 -14.15 -1.77
CA PHE A 138 -3.08 -13.71 -0.40
C PHE A 138 -3.87 -14.51 0.63
N THR A 139 -5.12 -14.84 0.34
CA THR A 139 -5.95 -15.67 1.22
C THR A 139 -5.32 -17.04 1.39
N HIS A 140 -4.88 -17.66 0.30
CA HIS A 140 -4.19 -18.95 0.35
C HIS A 140 -2.85 -18.88 1.12
N TYR A 141 -2.06 -17.83 0.88
CA TYR A 141 -0.80 -17.59 1.59
C TYR A 141 -1.01 -17.46 3.09
N LEU A 142 -1.96 -16.61 3.52
CA LEU A 142 -2.30 -16.42 4.94
C LEU A 142 -2.74 -17.73 5.58
N GLU A 143 -3.57 -18.53 4.90
CA GLU A 143 -4.02 -19.82 5.40
C GLU A 143 -2.88 -20.81 5.59
N ILE A 144 -1.96 -20.92 4.63
CA ILE A 144 -0.81 -21.81 4.75
C ILE A 144 0.10 -21.33 5.88
N SER A 145 0.53 -20.07 5.84
CA SER A 145 1.51 -19.52 6.77
C SER A 145 1.01 -19.53 8.21
N LEU A 146 -0.20 -19.04 8.48
CA LEU A 146 -0.73 -18.92 9.85
C LEU A 146 -1.18 -20.25 10.46
N ASN A 147 -1.28 -21.33 9.67
CA ASN A 147 -1.53 -22.67 10.19
C ASN A 147 -0.23 -23.44 10.51
N LYS A 148 0.95 -22.89 10.18
CA LYS A 148 2.24 -23.50 10.57
C LYS A 148 2.45 -23.38 12.08
N LYS A 149 3.10 -24.40 12.66
CA LYS A 149 3.49 -24.38 14.08
C LYS A 149 4.56 -23.31 14.34
N ASN A 150 5.53 -23.22 13.44
CA ASN A 150 6.61 -22.22 13.47
C ASN A 150 6.53 -21.45 12.16
N ILE A 151 6.30 -20.14 12.25
CA ILE A 151 6.30 -19.21 11.11
C ILE A 151 7.67 -18.55 11.10
N ASP A 152 8.33 -18.51 9.95
CA ASP A 152 9.59 -17.76 9.87
C ASP A 152 9.32 -16.24 9.89
N PRO A 153 10.30 -15.41 10.30
CA PRO A 153 10.09 -13.97 10.43
C PRO A 153 9.63 -13.28 9.14
N THR A 154 10.13 -13.71 7.98
CA THR A 154 9.76 -13.11 6.68
C THR A 154 8.31 -13.44 6.33
N GLU A 155 7.88 -14.69 6.53
CA GLU A 155 6.50 -15.10 6.33
C GLU A 155 5.53 -14.36 7.26
N LEU A 156 5.92 -14.17 8.53
CA LEU A 156 5.13 -13.42 9.49
C LEU A 156 4.96 -11.96 9.06
N HIS A 157 6.05 -11.33 8.64
CA HIS A 157 6.05 -9.96 8.16
C HIS A 157 5.16 -9.78 6.92
N ASN A 158 5.26 -10.71 5.97
CA ASN A 158 4.40 -10.76 4.80
C ASN A 158 2.92 -10.92 5.17
N CYS A 159 2.58 -11.79 6.13
CA CYS A 159 1.22 -11.91 6.64
C CYS A 159 0.71 -10.58 7.20
N CYS A 160 1.52 -9.85 7.96
CA CYS A 160 1.14 -8.56 8.53
C CYS A 160 0.86 -7.52 7.44
N LYS A 161 1.75 -7.38 6.45
CA LYS A 161 1.58 -6.46 5.30
C LYS A 161 0.32 -6.79 4.50
N ILE A 162 0.07 -8.07 4.23
CA ILE A 162 -1.13 -8.52 3.52
C ILE A 162 -2.39 -8.15 4.32
N LEU A 163 -2.44 -8.41 5.63
CA LEU A 163 -3.60 -8.07 6.45
C LEU A 163 -3.86 -6.55 6.46
N LEU A 164 -2.81 -5.74 6.56
CA LEU A 164 -2.92 -4.28 6.47
C LEU A 164 -3.48 -3.87 5.10
N LYS A 165 -2.96 -4.43 4.00
CA LYS A 165 -3.45 -4.16 2.64
C LYS A 165 -4.93 -4.50 2.48
N ILE A 166 -5.35 -5.68 2.92
CA ILE A 166 -6.75 -6.11 2.89
C ILE A 166 -7.61 -5.12 3.68
N SER A 167 -7.14 -4.69 4.86
CA SER A 167 -7.87 -3.73 5.70
C SER A 167 -8.06 -2.37 5.03
N TYR A 168 -7.04 -1.89 4.30
CA TYR A 168 -7.10 -0.65 3.53
C TYR A 168 -8.06 -0.78 2.35
N CYS A 169 -7.93 -1.85 1.55
CA CYS A 169 -8.80 -2.08 0.39
C CYS A 169 -10.27 -2.17 0.77
N LEU A 170 -10.60 -2.76 1.93
CA LEU A 170 -11.96 -2.87 2.46
C LEU A 170 -12.63 -1.53 2.82
N GLU A 171 -11.89 -0.42 2.80
CA GLU A 171 -12.47 0.92 2.91
C GLU A 171 -13.20 1.31 1.62
N TYR A 172 -12.66 0.90 0.48
CA TYR A 172 -13.13 1.30 -0.83
C TYR A 172 -13.91 0.19 -1.54
N ILE A 173 -13.51 -1.07 -1.33
CA ILE A 173 -14.11 -2.25 -1.95
C ILE A 173 -14.86 -3.06 -0.88
N LYS A 174 -16.19 -2.98 -0.91
CA LYS A 174 -17.07 -3.65 0.06
C LYS A 174 -17.29 -5.12 -0.31
N LYS A 175 -16.36 -6.01 0.08
CA LYS A 175 -16.47 -7.45 -0.14
C LYS A 175 -16.55 -8.23 1.18
N THR A 176 -17.71 -8.85 1.44
CA THR A 176 -18.00 -9.55 2.70
C THR A 176 -17.01 -10.69 2.98
N GLU A 177 -16.64 -11.45 1.95
CA GLU A 177 -15.67 -12.55 2.07
C GLU A 177 -14.31 -12.03 2.56
N TRP A 178 -13.79 -10.95 1.97
CA TRP A 178 -12.52 -10.36 2.40
C TRP A 178 -12.56 -9.85 3.84
N LYS A 179 -13.68 -9.25 4.25
CA LYS A 179 -13.87 -8.81 5.65
C LYS A 179 -13.82 -10.01 6.61
N LYS A 180 -14.45 -11.12 6.25
CA LYS A 180 -14.45 -12.36 7.03
C LYS A 180 -13.04 -12.95 7.10
N THR A 181 -12.35 -13.08 5.97
CA THR A 181 -10.96 -13.53 5.91
C THR A 181 -10.06 -12.67 6.79
N LEU A 182 -10.10 -11.33 6.64
CA LEU A 182 -9.32 -10.42 7.46
C LEU A 182 -9.52 -10.67 8.95
N LEU A 183 -10.77 -10.74 9.41
CA LEU A 183 -11.07 -10.95 10.82
C LEU A 183 -10.56 -12.31 11.32
N GLN A 184 -10.78 -13.38 10.54
CA GLN A 184 -10.34 -14.73 10.91
C GLN A 184 -8.81 -14.82 11.00
N GLN A 185 -8.09 -14.30 10.00
CA GLN A 185 -6.65 -14.36 9.95
C GLN A 185 -6.00 -13.41 10.98
N LEU A 186 -6.61 -12.24 11.25
CA LEU A 186 -6.17 -11.34 12.32
C LEU A 186 -6.27 -12.01 13.70
N VAL A 187 -7.33 -12.77 13.97
CA VAL A 187 -7.44 -13.54 15.23
C VAL A 187 -6.34 -14.59 15.32
N LYS A 188 -6.08 -15.33 14.22
CA LYS A 188 -5.04 -16.36 14.19
C LYS A 188 -3.64 -15.80 14.42
N ILE A 189 -3.28 -14.71 13.76
CA ILE A 189 -1.94 -14.13 13.90
C ILE A 189 -1.71 -13.57 15.30
N ILE A 190 -2.71 -12.91 15.92
CA ILE A 190 -2.63 -12.47 17.31
C ILE A 190 -2.43 -13.66 18.25
N HIS A 191 -3.19 -14.73 18.07
CA HIS A 191 -3.04 -15.94 18.88
C HIS A 191 -1.66 -16.59 18.71
N HIS A 192 -1.15 -16.64 17.48
CA HIS A 192 0.19 -17.13 17.19
C HIS A 192 1.26 -16.30 17.93
N LEU A 193 1.13 -14.97 17.89
CA LEU A 193 2.05 -14.06 18.59
C LEU A 193 2.01 -14.25 20.11
N GLU A 194 0.82 -14.37 20.69
CA GLU A 194 0.62 -14.63 22.13
C GLU A 194 1.27 -15.94 22.60
N LEU A 195 1.28 -16.98 21.76
CA LEU A 195 1.82 -18.30 22.13
C LEU A 195 3.33 -18.45 21.93
N ASN A 196 3.88 -17.85 20.87
CA ASN A 196 5.21 -18.19 20.39
C ASN A 196 6.29 -17.15 20.71
N PHE A 197 5.90 -15.93 21.08
CA PHE A 197 6.87 -14.85 21.31
C PHE A 197 6.93 -14.45 22.79
N ASN A 198 8.15 -14.32 23.28
CA ASN A 198 8.42 -13.81 24.62
C ASN A 198 8.72 -12.30 24.56
N LYS A 199 8.64 -11.63 25.72
CA LYS A 199 8.83 -10.18 25.88
C LYS A 199 10.14 -9.62 25.31
N ASN A 200 11.14 -10.46 25.07
CA ASN A 200 12.48 -10.06 24.61
C ASN A 200 12.69 -10.26 23.10
N ASN A 201 11.75 -10.87 22.37
CA ASN A 201 11.93 -11.19 20.95
C ASN A 201 10.66 -10.96 20.10
N TYR A 202 9.81 -10.02 20.49
CA TYR A 202 8.63 -9.70 19.68
C TYR A 202 9.04 -9.04 18.35
N PRO A 203 8.38 -9.41 17.24
CA PRO A 203 8.55 -8.74 15.96
C PRO A 203 7.77 -7.42 16.00
N TYR A 204 8.45 -6.38 16.46
CA TYR A 204 7.81 -5.14 16.84
C TYR A 204 7.21 -4.37 15.65
N GLU A 205 7.88 -4.35 14.50
CA GLU A 205 7.36 -3.73 13.29
C GLU A 205 6.04 -4.41 12.85
N ASP A 206 5.99 -5.74 12.91
CA ASP A 206 4.80 -6.52 12.61
C ASP A 206 3.63 -6.20 13.55
N LEU A 207 3.90 -6.06 14.86
CA LEU A 207 2.89 -5.63 15.83
C LEU A 207 2.32 -4.25 15.49
N LEU A 208 3.14 -3.33 14.99
CA LEU A 208 2.68 -2.00 14.58
C LEU A 208 1.84 -2.03 13.31
N ILE A 209 2.22 -2.84 12.32
CA ILE A 209 1.43 -3.10 11.11
C ILE A 209 0.06 -3.71 11.47
N LEU A 210 0.03 -4.65 12.42
CA LEU A 210 -1.21 -5.22 12.93
C LEU A 210 -2.05 -4.21 13.71
N LEU A 211 -1.41 -3.30 14.46
CA LEU A 211 -2.11 -2.23 15.16
C LEU A 211 -2.79 -1.28 14.17
N LEU A 212 -2.09 -0.88 13.09
CA LEU A 212 -2.68 -0.13 11.98
C LEU A 212 -3.87 -0.89 11.39
N THR A 213 -3.69 -2.17 11.09
CA THR A 213 -4.76 -3.05 10.56
C THR A 213 -6.02 -3.02 11.43
N ALA A 214 -5.85 -3.17 12.75
CA ALA A 214 -6.96 -3.17 13.71
C ALA A 214 -7.64 -1.79 13.81
N LYS A 215 -6.86 -0.71 13.81
CA LYS A 215 -7.38 0.67 13.87
C LYS A 215 -8.13 1.06 12.61
N GLN A 216 -7.60 0.72 11.42
CA GLN A 216 -8.23 0.96 10.11
C GLN A 216 -9.68 0.44 10.10
N ARG A 217 -9.91 -0.75 10.66
CA ARG A 217 -11.24 -1.38 10.71
C ARG A 217 -11.99 -1.15 12.01
N LYS A 218 -11.44 -0.35 12.93
CA LYS A 218 -12.02 -0.05 14.25
C LYS A 218 -12.29 -1.33 15.07
N TYR A 219 -11.43 -2.34 14.94
CA TYR A 219 -11.51 -3.61 15.67
C TYR A 219 -10.94 -3.48 17.09
N LYS A 220 -11.72 -2.86 17.99
CA LYS A 220 -11.29 -2.49 19.35
C LYS A 220 -10.69 -3.61 20.18
N LEU A 221 -11.23 -4.83 20.09
CA LEU A 221 -10.70 -5.97 20.84
C LEU A 221 -9.30 -6.38 20.34
N ALA A 222 -9.11 -6.41 19.02
CA ALA A 222 -7.81 -6.71 18.41
C ALA A 222 -6.81 -5.60 18.71
N GLU A 223 -7.22 -4.33 18.59
CA GLU A 223 -6.41 -3.16 18.95
C GLU A 223 -5.87 -3.27 20.38
N ASN A 224 -6.73 -3.54 21.36
CA ASN A 224 -6.32 -3.67 22.76
C ASN A 224 -5.35 -4.83 22.98
N LYS A 225 -5.62 -6.01 22.39
CA LYS A 225 -4.72 -7.17 22.49
C LYS A 225 -3.34 -6.89 21.91
N ILE A 226 -3.27 -6.24 20.75
CA ILE A 226 -1.99 -5.89 20.11
C ILE A 226 -1.25 -4.84 20.95
N LEU A 227 -1.95 -3.85 21.51
CA LEU A 227 -1.35 -2.88 22.42
C LEU A 227 -0.77 -3.55 23.67
N ASP A 228 -1.46 -4.52 24.27
CA ASP A 228 -0.95 -5.27 25.42
C ASP A 228 0.34 -6.02 25.06
N LEU A 229 0.43 -6.61 23.86
CA LEU A 229 1.66 -7.24 23.36
C LEU A 229 2.79 -6.21 23.20
N ILE A 230 2.51 -5.06 22.57
CA ILE A 230 3.49 -3.99 22.38
C ILE A 230 4.01 -3.45 23.73
N LEU A 231 3.12 -3.17 24.68
CA LEU A 231 3.48 -2.67 26.01
C LEU A 231 4.28 -3.68 26.84
N SER A 232 4.20 -4.97 26.49
CA SER A 232 4.99 -6.01 27.11
C SER A 232 6.44 -6.08 26.59
N CYS A 233 6.76 -5.38 25.50
CA CYS A 233 8.09 -5.32 24.89
C CYS A 233 9.01 -4.36 25.67
N THR A 234 10.21 -4.82 26.04
CA THR A 234 11.14 -4.06 26.91
C THR A 234 12.00 -3.04 26.14
N THR A 235 12.15 -3.20 24.83
CA THR A 235 12.91 -2.30 23.95
C THR A 235 11.97 -1.32 23.27
N PHE A 236 11.80 -0.14 23.85
CA PHE A 236 10.90 0.87 23.28
C PHE A 236 11.54 2.25 23.27
N SER A 237 11.98 2.67 22.09
CA SER A 237 12.24 4.08 21.78
C SER A 237 12.29 4.27 20.27
N ASN A 238 11.45 5.19 19.76
CA ASN A 238 11.56 5.84 18.44
C ASN A 238 11.29 4.96 17.21
N HIS A 239 10.02 4.67 16.89
CA HIS A 239 9.63 4.08 15.60
C HIS A 239 8.54 4.91 14.93
N PHE A 240 8.64 5.10 13.61
CA PHE A 240 7.82 6.06 12.86
C PHE A 240 6.32 5.84 12.98
N ILE A 241 5.84 4.59 12.91
CA ILE A 241 4.40 4.27 13.03
C ILE A 241 3.86 4.78 14.37
N LEU A 242 4.66 4.66 15.43
CA LEU A 242 4.29 5.17 16.75
C LEU A 242 4.32 6.69 16.82
N ASP A 243 5.27 7.33 16.16
CA ASP A 243 5.32 8.79 16.10
C ASP A 243 4.17 9.36 15.25
N THR A 244 3.79 8.66 14.17
CA THR A 244 2.58 8.93 13.38
C THR A 244 1.34 8.80 14.26
N PHE A 245 1.25 7.75 15.09
CA PHE A 245 0.10 7.55 15.99
C PHE A 245 0.02 8.51 17.17
N LYS A 246 1.15 9.06 17.63
CA LYS A 246 1.16 10.06 18.70
C LYS A 246 0.69 11.42 18.21
N LYS A 247 0.83 11.70 16.91
CA LYS A 247 0.48 12.98 16.33
C LYS A 247 -1.04 13.06 16.12
N PRO A 248 -1.71 14.11 16.63
CA PRO A 248 -3.13 14.34 16.36
C PRO A 248 -3.39 14.72 14.89
N ILE A 249 -2.40 15.32 14.24
CA ILE A 249 -2.37 15.71 12.82
C ILE A 249 -0.95 15.48 12.33
N VAL A 250 -0.79 14.87 11.15
CA VAL A 250 0.52 14.63 10.53
C VAL A 250 0.61 15.43 9.24
N HIS A 251 1.66 16.23 9.08
CA HIS A 251 1.94 16.93 7.83
C HIS A 251 2.78 16.06 6.91
N HIS A 252 2.41 15.98 5.63
CA HIS A 252 3.17 15.19 4.65
C HIS A 252 4.62 15.65 4.50
N ALA A 253 4.88 16.95 4.68
CA ALA A 253 6.22 17.53 4.66
C ALA A 253 7.15 16.99 5.77
N ASP A 254 6.59 16.48 6.88
CA ASP A 254 7.37 15.96 8.02
C ASP A 254 7.79 14.49 7.84
N LEU A 255 7.19 13.77 6.89
CA LEU A 255 7.41 12.35 6.69
C LEU A 255 8.59 12.10 5.76
N GLN A 256 9.35 11.03 6.01
CA GLN A 256 10.31 10.53 5.02
C GLN A 256 9.57 9.90 3.83
N ASP A 257 10.25 9.80 2.69
CA ASP A 257 9.65 9.35 1.43
C ASP A 257 8.98 7.97 1.55
N HIS A 258 9.70 7.01 2.12
CA HIS A 258 9.19 5.65 2.31
C HIS A 258 8.03 5.58 3.32
N GLU A 259 8.04 6.41 4.37
CA GLU A 259 6.96 6.47 5.37
C GLU A 259 5.68 7.05 4.76
N LEU A 260 5.84 8.12 3.98
CA LEU A 260 4.75 8.76 3.24
C LEU A 260 4.08 7.76 2.31
N LEU A 261 4.86 7.07 1.48
CA LEU A 261 4.32 6.09 0.52
C LEU A 261 3.66 4.91 1.24
N PHE A 262 4.28 4.39 2.30
CA PHE A 262 3.70 3.32 3.11
C PHE A 262 2.32 3.72 3.64
N LEU A 263 2.19 4.92 4.22
CA LEU A 263 0.93 5.42 4.78
C LEU A 263 -0.12 5.65 3.69
N LEU A 264 0.23 6.39 2.61
CA LEU A 264 -0.69 6.69 1.50
C LEU A 264 -1.24 5.43 0.82
N THR A 265 -0.46 4.35 0.79
CA THR A 265 -0.88 3.12 0.10
C THR A 265 -1.54 2.11 1.04
N ASN A 266 -1.28 2.13 2.35
CA ASN A 266 -1.69 1.05 3.25
C ASN A 266 -2.60 1.48 4.41
N TYR A 267 -2.82 2.76 4.64
CA TYR A 267 -3.56 3.20 5.81
C TYR A 267 -4.34 4.50 5.54
N ASN A 268 -5.65 4.47 5.81
CA ASN A 268 -6.50 5.64 5.63
C ASN A 268 -6.49 6.46 6.92
N ILE A 269 -5.79 7.57 6.91
CA ILE A 269 -5.81 8.54 8.01
C ILE A 269 -6.60 9.74 7.51
N ASP A 270 -7.77 9.97 8.12
CA ASP A 270 -8.63 11.15 7.90
C ASP A 270 -7.94 12.48 8.32
N SER A 271 -6.63 12.48 8.61
CA SER A 271 -5.88 13.59 9.21
C SER A 271 -4.41 13.69 8.75
N PHE A 272 -4.17 13.54 7.44
CA PHE A 272 -3.02 14.20 6.84
C PHE A 272 -3.49 15.55 6.28
N SER A 273 -3.04 16.64 6.89
CA SER A 273 -3.23 17.97 6.31
C SER A 273 -2.01 18.33 5.46
N VAL A 274 -2.28 18.80 4.25
CA VAL A 274 -1.33 19.38 3.30
C VAL A 274 -0.81 20.71 3.86
#